data_AF-A0A524JLS4-F1
#
_entry.id   AF-A0A524JLS4-F1
#
_cell.length_a   1.000
_cell.length_b   1.000
_cell.length_c   1.000
_cell.angle_alpha   90.00
_cell.angle_beta   90.00
_cell.angle_gamma   90.00
#
_symmetry.space_group_name_H-M   'P 1'
#
loop_
_entity.id
_entity.type
_entity.pdbx_description
1 polymer ?
#
loop_
_entity_poly.entity_id
_entity_poly.type
_entity_poly.pdbx_seq_one_letter_code
_entity_poly.pdbx_strand_id
1 'polypeptide(L)'
;MFAETIKTVREYNPEVKIEVLIPDFKGDSQALNQILEAGPDVLNHNIETVPRLYRLLQLTQSGRKRSVRPQANYAWSLKVLSESKERGNKDMLTKSGIMVGLSEEIDEVLQTLRDLKNVGCDIVTIGQYLQPTIDHLPVSKFYHPMEFDSLKAYGEKIIGIPHIEAGPLVRSSYHAEKQVLKLGNNSVNTKFGTSDDPLILEQITP
;
A
#
# COMPACT_ATOMS: atom_id res chain seq x y z
N MET A 1 -8.17 -19.50 -7.87
CA MET A 1 -7.49 -18.66 -8.88
C MET A 1 -6.23 -18.02 -8.31
N PHE A 2 -6.30 -17.07 -7.37
CA PHE A 2 -5.11 -16.42 -6.80
C PHE A 2 -4.05 -17.38 -6.25
N ALA A 3 -4.40 -18.26 -5.32
CA ALA A 3 -3.47 -19.21 -4.71
C ALA A 3 -2.80 -20.12 -5.74
N GLU A 4 -3.59 -20.61 -6.71
CA GLU A 4 -3.08 -21.44 -7.81
C GLU A 4 -2.08 -20.67 -8.66
N THR A 5 -2.38 -19.43 -9.05
CA THR A 5 -1.47 -18.58 -9.81
C THR A 5 -0.16 -18.35 -9.07
N ILE A 6 -0.20 -18.09 -7.76
CA ILE A 6 1.01 -17.89 -6.95
C ILE A 6 1.86 -19.18 -6.95
N LYS A 7 1.23 -20.33 -6.69
CA LYS A 7 1.91 -21.64 -6.67
C LYS A 7 2.54 -21.97 -8.02
N THR A 8 1.79 -21.85 -9.11
CA THR A 8 2.29 -22.10 -10.46
C THR A 8 3.46 -21.16 -10.77
N VAL A 9 3.36 -19.85 -10.52
CA VAL A 9 4.47 -18.92 -10.78
C VAL A 9 5.73 -19.31 -9.99
N ARG A 10 5.57 -19.73 -8.72
CA ARG A 10 6.68 -20.17 -7.86
C ARG A 10 7.31 -21.47 -8.37
N GLU A 11 6.54 -22.40 -8.93
CA GLU A 11 7.05 -23.64 -9.54
C GLU A 11 7.94 -23.35 -10.75
N TYR A 12 7.54 -22.40 -11.61
CA TYR A 12 8.32 -22.05 -12.80
C TYR A 12 9.50 -21.11 -12.50
N ASN A 13 9.38 -20.25 -11.50
CA ASN A 13 10.44 -19.31 -11.11
C ASN A 13 10.44 -19.11 -9.58
N PRO A 14 11.22 -19.90 -8.83
CA PRO A 14 11.26 -19.81 -7.37
C PRO A 14 11.78 -18.48 -6.82
N GLU A 15 12.62 -17.77 -7.59
CA GLU A 15 13.28 -16.54 -7.15
C GLU A 15 12.44 -15.28 -7.36
N VAL A 16 11.41 -15.35 -8.22
CA VAL A 16 10.58 -14.17 -8.50
C VAL A 16 9.80 -13.73 -7.26
N LYS A 17 9.81 -12.43 -6.99
CA LYS A 17 8.99 -11.85 -5.94
C LYS A 17 7.55 -11.65 -6.41
N ILE A 18 6.59 -12.11 -5.62
CA ILE A 18 5.18 -12.09 -5.99
C ILE A 18 4.42 -11.11 -5.09
N GLU A 19 3.91 -10.03 -5.67
CA GLU A 19 2.87 -9.19 -5.05
C GLU A 19 1.50 -9.65 -5.54
N VAL A 20 0.55 -9.84 -4.62
CA VAL A 20 -0.85 -10.15 -4.95
C VAL A 20 -1.78 -9.07 -4.42
N LEU A 21 -2.65 -8.54 -5.30
CA LEU A 21 -3.71 -7.60 -4.93
C LEU A 21 -5.04 -8.35 -4.79
N ILE A 22 -5.60 -8.37 -3.58
CA ILE A 22 -6.79 -9.17 -3.24
C ILE A 22 -8.01 -8.31 -2.87
N PRO A 23 -9.25 -8.83 -3.04
CA PRO A 23 -10.45 -8.21 -2.48
C PRO A 23 -10.50 -8.36 -0.94
N ASP A 24 -11.55 -7.82 -0.31
CA ASP A 24 -11.76 -7.94 1.16
C ASP A 24 -12.35 -9.30 1.59
N PHE A 25 -12.62 -10.18 0.61
CA PHE A 25 -13.33 -11.46 0.76
C PHE A 25 -14.62 -11.36 1.58
N LYS A 26 -15.24 -10.18 1.69
CA LYS A 26 -16.37 -9.89 2.58
C LYS A 26 -16.15 -10.36 4.02
N GLY A 27 -14.90 -10.34 4.49
CA GLY A 27 -14.51 -10.77 5.83
C GLY A 27 -14.33 -12.27 6.02
N ASP A 28 -14.36 -13.08 4.96
CA ASP A 28 -14.08 -14.52 4.99
C ASP A 28 -12.58 -14.80 5.19
N SER A 29 -12.22 -15.16 6.41
CA SER A 29 -10.84 -15.49 6.79
C SER A 29 -10.34 -16.80 6.17
N GLN A 30 -11.22 -17.73 5.77
CA GLN A 30 -10.78 -18.98 5.13
C GLN A 30 -10.27 -18.73 3.71
N ALA A 31 -10.94 -17.83 2.97
CA ALA A 31 -10.48 -17.40 1.66
C ALA A 31 -9.09 -16.74 1.74
N LEU A 32 -8.85 -15.93 2.78
CA LEU A 32 -7.54 -15.32 3.04
C LEU A 32 -6.45 -16.37 3.32
N ASN A 33 -6.74 -17.37 4.15
CA ASN A 33 -5.77 -18.42 4.49
C ASN A 33 -5.20 -19.13 3.26
N GLN A 34 -6.04 -19.43 2.26
CA GLN A 34 -5.58 -20.05 1.02
C GLN A 34 -4.56 -19.20 0.26
N ILE A 35 -4.66 -17.87 0.35
CA ILE A 35 -3.70 -16.94 -0.27
C ILE A 35 -2.41 -16.92 0.53
N LEU A 36 -2.51 -16.84 1.86
CA LEU A 36 -1.34 -16.82 2.75
C LEU A 36 -0.51 -18.12 2.62
N GLU A 37 -1.18 -19.27 2.57
CA GLU A 37 -0.54 -20.58 2.35
C GLU A 37 0.15 -20.70 1.00
N ALA A 38 -0.31 -19.97 -0.02
CA ALA A 38 0.37 -19.90 -1.30
C ALA A 38 1.69 -19.08 -1.24
N GLY A 39 1.89 -18.30 -0.17
CA GLY A 39 3.14 -17.63 0.14
C GLY A 39 3.52 -16.49 -0.81
N PRO A 40 2.69 -15.44 -0.99
CA PRO A 40 3.13 -14.22 -1.67
C PRO A 40 4.24 -13.51 -0.87
N ASP A 41 5.08 -12.74 -1.55
CA ASP A 41 6.09 -11.88 -0.93
C ASP A 41 5.48 -10.56 -0.43
N VAL A 42 4.46 -10.06 -1.15
CA VAL A 42 3.66 -8.90 -0.74
C VAL A 42 2.17 -9.23 -0.88
N LEU A 43 1.42 -9.02 0.19
CA LEU A 43 -0.04 -9.08 0.15
C LEU A 43 -0.60 -7.66 0.17
N ASN A 44 -1.26 -7.29 -0.92
CA ASN A 44 -1.83 -5.98 -1.13
C ASN A 44 -3.37 -6.05 -1.04
N HIS A 45 -3.94 -5.19 -0.19
CA HIS A 45 -5.37 -4.90 -0.18
C HIS A 45 -5.57 -3.40 -0.03
N ASN A 46 -6.10 -2.74 -1.07
CA ASN A 46 -6.34 -1.30 -1.02
C ASN A 46 -7.53 -0.95 -0.13
N ILE A 47 -7.34 0.02 0.76
CA ILE A 47 -8.42 0.73 1.47
C ILE A 47 -9.15 1.70 0.53
N GLU A 48 -8.47 2.19 -0.51
CA GLU A 48 -8.91 3.15 -1.54
C GLU A 48 -9.26 4.55 -1.03
N THR A 49 -9.96 4.70 0.08
CA THR A 49 -10.41 6.02 0.57
C THR A 49 -10.74 5.99 2.06
N VAL A 50 -11.20 7.13 2.60
CA VAL A 50 -11.56 7.31 4.00
C VAL A 50 -12.93 6.66 4.33
N PRO A 51 -13.19 6.27 5.60
CA PRO A 51 -14.40 5.51 5.97
C PRO A 51 -15.72 6.13 5.52
N ARG A 52 -15.85 7.45 5.66
CA ARG A 52 -17.05 8.21 5.28
C ARG A 52 -17.42 7.98 3.81
N LEU A 53 -16.44 7.93 2.92
CA LEU A 53 -16.65 7.89 1.46
C LEU A 53 -16.98 6.50 0.92
N TYR A 54 -16.83 5.43 1.71
CA TYR A 54 -17.18 4.08 1.27
C TYR A 54 -18.66 3.97 0.88
N ARG A 55 -19.55 4.56 1.68
CA ARG A 55 -21.01 4.47 1.55
C ARG A 55 -21.70 5.79 1.26
N LEU A 56 -21.01 6.92 1.38
CA LEU A 56 -21.57 8.23 1.03
C LEU A 56 -21.93 8.27 -0.46
N LEU A 57 -23.22 8.37 -0.75
CA LEU A 57 -23.72 8.52 -2.10
C LEU A 57 -23.52 9.97 -2.58
N GLN A 58 -22.82 10.13 -3.69
CA GLN A 58 -22.60 11.40 -4.36
C GLN A 58 -23.14 11.33 -5.79
N LEU A 59 -23.44 12.50 -6.35
CA LEU A 59 -23.89 12.61 -7.74
C LEU A 59 -22.69 12.57 -8.69
N THR A 60 -22.82 11.75 -9.72
CA THR A 60 -21.91 11.74 -10.88
C THR A 60 -22.37 12.77 -11.90
N GLN A 61 -21.51 13.10 -12.86
CA GLN A 61 -21.87 14.05 -13.94
C GLN A 61 -23.03 13.55 -14.81
N SER A 62 -23.20 12.23 -14.93
CA SER A 62 -24.36 11.60 -15.59
C SER A 62 -25.68 11.68 -14.80
N GLY A 63 -25.66 12.18 -13.56
CA GLY A 63 -26.82 12.21 -12.66
C GLY A 63 -27.04 10.93 -11.85
N ARG A 64 -26.21 9.89 -12.00
CA ARG A 64 -26.27 8.67 -11.17
C ARG A 64 -25.72 8.92 -9.77
N LYS A 65 -26.25 8.21 -8.78
CA LYS A 65 -25.69 8.15 -7.41
C LYS A 65 -24.67 7.02 -7.29
N ARG A 66 -23.46 7.33 -6.82
CA ARG A 66 -22.38 6.37 -6.57
C ARG A 66 -21.73 6.64 -5.22
N SER A 67 -21.19 5.62 -4.59
CA SER A 67 -20.19 5.76 -3.53
C SER A 67 -18.87 5.15 -4.01
N VAL A 68 -17.77 5.39 -3.30
CA VAL A 68 -16.45 4.92 -3.74
C VAL A 68 -16.35 3.40 -3.71
N ARG A 69 -16.88 2.75 -2.66
CA ARG A 69 -16.81 1.29 -2.48
C ARG A 69 -18.14 0.69 -1.98
N PRO A 70 -19.20 0.66 -2.81
CA PRO A 70 -20.54 0.23 -2.36
C PRO A 70 -20.58 -1.23 -1.87
N GLN A 71 -19.69 -2.08 -2.37
CA GLN A 71 -19.63 -3.51 -2.02
C GLN A 71 -18.64 -3.84 -0.91
N ALA A 72 -17.77 -2.90 -0.52
CA ALA A 72 -16.75 -3.13 0.50
C ALA A 72 -17.19 -2.63 1.88
N ASN A 73 -16.42 -3.00 2.90
CA ASN A 73 -16.55 -2.51 4.27
C ASN A 73 -15.17 -2.12 4.81
N TYR A 74 -15.05 -0.93 5.40
CA TYR A 74 -13.77 -0.39 5.89
C TYR A 74 -13.14 -1.29 6.97
N ALA A 75 -13.96 -1.81 7.88
CA ALA A 75 -13.51 -2.73 8.92
C ALA A 75 -13.06 -4.08 8.34
N TRP A 76 -13.71 -4.60 7.29
CA TRP A 76 -13.24 -5.81 6.61
C TRP A 76 -11.91 -5.60 5.91
N SER A 77 -11.74 -4.45 5.24
CA SER A 77 -10.46 -4.10 4.62
C SER A 77 -9.32 -4.02 5.63
N LEU A 78 -9.54 -3.36 6.77
CA LEU A 78 -8.56 -3.32 7.86
C LEU A 78 -8.31 -4.71 8.46
N LYS A 79 -9.37 -5.51 8.66
CA LYS A 79 -9.27 -6.87 9.16
C LYS A 79 -8.39 -7.73 8.24
N VAL A 80 -8.60 -7.69 6.92
CA VAL A 80 -7.78 -8.47 5.97
C VAL A 80 -6.30 -8.12 6.08
N LEU A 81 -5.95 -6.84 6.21
CA LEU A 81 -4.56 -6.42 6.40
C LEU A 81 -3.99 -6.90 7.74
N SER A 82 -4.75 -6.74 8.83
CA SER A 82 -4.35 -7.20 10.16
C SER A 82 -4.12 -8.71 10.20
N GLU A 83 -5.05 -9.50 9.66
CA GLU A 83 -4.95 -10.95 9.60
C GLU A 83 -3.79 -11.41 8.72
N SER A 84 -3.54 -10.69 7.62
CA SER A 84 -2.40 -10.97 6.74
C SER A 84 -1.08 -10.73 7.46
N LYS A 85 -0.97 -9.65 8.24
CA LYS A 85 0.25 -9.36 9.01
C LYS A 85 0.49 -10.35 10.15
N GLU A 86 -0.57 -10.79 10.80
CA GLU A 86 -0.53 -11.74 11.93
C GLU A 86 -0.18 -13.16 11.48
N ARG A 87 -0.78 -13.63 10.37
CA ARG A 87 -0.75 -15.05 9.96
C ARG A 87 0.13 -15.32 8.75
N GLY A 88 0.49 -14.30 8.01
CA GLY A 88 1.39 -14.42 6.87
C GLY A 88 2.80 -14.80 7.30
N ASN A 89 3.62 -15.18 6.31
CA ASN A 89 5.02 -15.47 6.55
C ASN A 89 5.73 -14.25 7.16
N LYS A 90 6.72 -14.48 8.03
CA LYS A 90 7.42 -13.41 8.76
C LYS A 90 8.02 -12.33 7.84
N ASP A 91 8.48 -12.74 6.66
CA ASP A 91 9.11 -11.86 5.68
C ASP A 91 8.10 -11.28 4.66
N MET A 92 6.82 -11.66 4.75
CA MET A 92 5.76 -11.11 3.91
C MET A 92 5.43 -9.68 4.32
N LEU A 93 5.37 -8.79 3.34
CA LEU A 93 4.96 -7.41 3.54
C LEU A 93 3.46 -7.26 3.27
N THR A 94 2.81 -6.41 4.04
CA THR A 94 1.43 -5.98 3.78
C THR A 94 1.42 -4.60 3.12
N LYS A 95 0.50 -4.41 2.19
CA LYS A 95 0.41 -3.18 1.40
C LYS A 95 -1.03 -2.73 1.24
N SER A 96 -1.21 -1.42 1.20
CA SER A 96 -2.50 -0.80 0.89
C SER A 96 -2.32 0.46 0.03
N GLY A 97 -3.43 1.01 -0.44
CA GLY A 97 -3.45 2.21 -1.28
C GLY A 97 -4.63 3.10 -0.95
N ILE A 98 -4.40 4.41 -1.02
CA ILE A 98 -5.40 5.47 -0.87
C ILE A 98 -5.37 6.33 -2.15
N MET A 99 -6.56 6.66 -2.66
CA MET A 99 -6.75 7.68 -3.67
C MET A 99 -7.25 8.97 -3.02
N VAL A 100 -6.59 10.09 -3.33
CA VAL A 100 -6.99 11.45 -2.90
C VAL A 100 -7.67 12.20 -4.04
N GLY A 101 -8.50 13.19 -3.71
CA GLY A 101 -9.31 13.97 -4.64
C GLY A 101 -10.76 13.48 -4.79
N LEU A 102 -11.25 12.68 -3.86
CA LEU A 102 -12.61 12.09 -3.82
C LEU A 102 -13.55 12.78 -2.82
N SER A 103 -13.20 14.00 -2.37
CA SER A 103 -13.88 14.81 -1.35
C SER A 103 -13.60 14.39 0.10
N GLU A 104 -12.45 13.78 0.34
CA GLU A 104 -11.91 13.53 1.67
C GLU A 104 -11.31 14.80 2.29
N GLU A 105 -11.43 14.94 3.61
CA GLU A 105 -10.69 15.95 4.36
C GLU A 105 -9.29 15.44 4.73
N ILE A 106 -8.33 16.35 4.88
CA ILE A 106 -6.94 15.96 5.17
C ILE A 106 -6.83 15.15 6.47
N ASP A 107 -7.57 15.53 7.51
CA ASP A 107 -7.57 14.83 8.80
C ASP A 107 -8.14 13.40 8.69
N GLU A 108 -9.08 13.16 7.78
CA GLU A 108 -9.60 11.82 7.51
C GLU A 108 -8.56 10.94 6.80
N VAL A 109 -7.76 11.53 5.89
CA VAL A 109 -6.62 10.82 5.27
C VAL A 109 -5.58 10.47 6.33
N LEU A 110 -5.22 11.43 7.19
CA LEU A 110 -4.27 11.19 8.27
C LEU A 110 -4.77 10.13 9.26
N GLN A 111 -6.07 10.13 9.58
CA GLN A 111 -6.66 9.08 10.40
C GLN A 111 -6.61 7.72 9.71
N THR A 112 -6.91 7.66 8.41
CA THR A 112 -6.82 6.41 7.62
C THR A 112 -5.39 5.86 7.62
N LEU A 113 -4.37 6.72 7.52
CA LEU A 113 -2.97 6.32 7.64
C LEU A 113 -2.65 5.74 9.03
N ARG A 114 -3.19 6.33 10.12
CA ARG A 114 -3.05 5.78 11.47
C ARG A 114 -3.72 4.41 11.58
N ASP A 115 -4.91 4.24 11.03
CA ASP A 115 -5.62 2.97 11.05
C ASP A 115 -4.82 1.88 10.31
N LEU A 116 -4.27 2.21 9.13
CA LEU A 116 -3.40 1.32 8.36
C LEU A 116 -2.14 0.94 9.15
N LYS A 117 -1.52 1.91 9.84
CA LYS A 117 -0.38 1.63 10.72
C LYS A 117 -0.76 0.69 11.86
N ASN A 118 -1.91 0.89 12.49
CA ASN A 118 -2.37 0.10 13.63
C ASN A 118 -2.63 -1.37 13.26
N VAL A 119 -3.05 -1.66 12.02
CA VAL A 119 -3.19 -3.03 11.52
C VAL A 119 -1.89 -3.61 10.95
N GLY A 120 -0.77 -2.91 11.11
CA GLY A 120 0.55 -3.40 10.72
C GLY A 120 0.87 -3.29 9.24
N CYS A 121 0.20 -2.39 8.50
CA CYS A 121 0.49 -2.13 7.09
C CYS A 121 1.94 -1.63 6.91
N ASP A 122 2.71 -2.29 6.03
CA ASP A 122 4.12 -1.96 5.81
C ASP A 122 4.32 -0.90 4.71
N ILE A 123 3.51 -0.98 3.65
CA ILE A 123 3.61 -0.11 2.47
C ILE A 123 2.26 0.58 2.21
N VAL A 124 2.26 1.90 2.03
CA VAL A 124 1.07 2.63 1.56
C VAL A 124 1.38 3.39 0.28
N THR A 125 0.50 3.28 -0.72
CA THR A 125 0.54 4.14 -1.91
C THR A 125 -0.52 5.24 -1.81
N ILE A 126 -0.18 6.49 -2.10
CA ILE A 126 -1.11 7.63 -2.14
C ILE A 126 -1.10 8.22 -3.56
N GLY A 127 -2.20 8.04 -4.28
CA GLY A 127 -2.32 8.48 -5.68
C GLY A 127 -3.47 9.46 -5.91
N GLN A 128 -3.40 10.26 -6.97
CA GLN A 128 -4.53 11.09 -7.40
C GLN A 128 -5.63 10.20 -7.99
N TYR A 129 -6.87 10.39 -7.53
CA TYR A 129 -8.05 9.88 -8.20
C TYR A 129 -8.21 10.59 -9.54
N LEU A 130 -8.29 9.80 -10.62
CA LEU A 130 -8.61 10.28 -11.96
C LEU A 130 -9.94 9.67 -12.37
N GLN A 131 -10.92 10.52 -12.67
CA GLN A 131 -12.24 10.11 -13.09
C GLN A 131 -12.16 9.34 -14.43
N PRO A 132 -12.58 8.07 -14.49
CA PRO A 132 -12.52 7.30 -15.73
C PRO A 132 -13.55 7.75 -16.77
N THR A 133 -14.79 8.01 -16.33
CA THR A 133 -15.90 8.46 -17.19
C THR A 133 -16.88 9.32 -16.40
N ILE A 134 -17.82 9.97 -17.09
CA ILE A 134 -18.90 10.79 -16.50
C ILE A 134 -19.85 10.00 -15.56
N ASP A 135 -19.82 8.67 -15.62
CA ASP A 135 -20.58 7.76 -14.77
C ASP A 135 -19.89 7.44 -13.43
N HIS A 136 -18.65 7.90 -13.28
CA HIS A 136 -17.88 7.81 -12.04
C HIS A 136 -17.93 9.15 -11.29
N LEU A 137 -17.51 9.12 -10.03
CA LEU A 137 -17.47 10.30 -9.19
C LEU A 137 -16.57 11.37 -9.83
N PRO A 138 -16.97 12.66 -9.81
CA PRO A 138 -16.10 13.73 -10.27
C PRO A 138 -14.89 13.87 -9.35
N VAL A 139 -13.78 14.36 -9.90
CA VAL A 139 -12.63 14.77 -9.08
C VAL A 139 -13.03 15.99 -8.25
N SER A 140 -12.93 15.89 -6.92
CA SER A 140 -13.24 17.00 -6.01
C SER A 140 -12.05 17.96 -5.84
N LYS A 141 -10.82 17.44 -5.93
CA LYS A 141 -9.59 18.21 -5.80
C LYS A 141 -8.46 17.53 -6.57
N PHE A 142 -7.67 18.32 -7.29
CA PHE A 142 -6.37 17.90 -7.79
C PHE A 142 -5.31 18.33 -6.78
N TYR A 143 -4.64 17.36 -6.17
CA TYR A 143 -3.60 17.63 -5.19
C TYR A 143 -2.32 18.13 -5.90
N HIS A 144 -1.70 19.16 -5.33
CA HIS A 144 -0.39 19.63 -5.79
C HIS A 144 0.69 18.62 -5.41
N PRO A 145 1.77 18.43 -6.21
CA PRO A 145 2.88 17.52 -5.87
C PRO A 145 3.41 17.66 -4.44
N MET A 146 3.55 18.89 -3.93
CA MET A 146 4.01 19.15 -2.56
C MET A 146 3.04 18.65 -1.46
N GLU A 147 1.75 18.49 -1.77
CA GLU A 147 0.79 17.92 -0.83
C GLU A 147 1.00 16.39 -0.70
N PHE A 148 1.38 15.72 -1.78
CA PHE A 148 1.79 14.31 -1.73
C PHE A 148 3.07 14.14 -0.91
N ASP A 149 4.06 15.02 -1.11
CA ASP A 149 5.30 15.01 -0.32
C ASP A 149 5.01 15.21 1.17
N SER A 150 4.10 16.13 1.51
CA SER A 150 3.66 16.39 2.88
C SER A 150 2.98 15.18 3.51
N LEU A 151 2.05 14.54 2.79
CA LEU A 151 1.37 13.33 3.24
C LEU A 151 2.35 12.17 3.48
N LYS A 152 3.28 11.96 2.54
CA LYS A 152 4.34 10.96 2.68
C LYS A 152 5.21 11.22 3.90
N ALA A 153 5.74 12.44 4.03
CA ALA A 153 6.60 12.80 5.14
C ALA A 153 5.89 12.64 6.48
N TYR A 154 4.61 13.03 6.59
CA TYR A 154 3.84 12.85 7.81
C TYR A 154 3.58 11.37 8.12
N GLY A 155 3.17 10.59 7.13
CA GLY A 155 2.89 9.17 7.31
C GLY A 155 4.14 8.34 7.68
N GLU A 156 5.29 8.64 7.08
CA GLU A 156 6.55 7.95 7.40
C GLU A 156 7.16 8.45 8.72
N LYS A 157 7.24 9.77 8.96
CA LYS A 157 7.98 10.33 10.10
C LYS A 157 7.18 10.46 11.38
N ILE A 158 5.87 10.71 11.29
CA ILE A 158 5.01 10.99 12.45
C ILE A 158 4.14 9.78 12.79
N ILE A 159 3.49 9.18 11.79
CA ILE A 159 2.66 7.98 11.99
C ILE A 159 3.54 6.72 12.08
N GLY A 160 4.66 6.68 11.36
CA GLY A 160 5.61 5.58 11.41
C GLY A 160 5.26 4.42 10.47
N ILE A 161 4.58 4.68 9.36
CA ILE A 161 4.43 3.68 8.28
C ILE A 161 5.81 3.44 7.65
N PRO A 162 6.29 2.19 7.54
CA PRO A 162 7.65 1.92 7.08
C PRO A 162 7.97 2.51 5.69
N HIS A 163 7.01 2.48 4.77
CA HIS A 163 7.20 3.09 3.47
C HIS A 163 5.91 3.67 2.88
N ILE A 164 6.00 4.89 2.35
CA ILE A 164 4.95 5.51 1.55
C ILE A 164 5.49 5.92 0.18
N GLU A 165 4.76 5.54 -0.87
CA GLU A 165 4.93 6.09 -2.20
C GLU A 165 3.75 7.03 -2.48
N ALA A 166 4.02 8.31 -2.73
CA ALA A 166 2.98 9.32 -2.91
C ALA A 166 3.26 10.18 -4.13
N GLY A 167 2.24 10.42 -4.95
CA GLY A 167 2.36 11.31 -6.10
C GLY A 167 1.16 11.23 -7.04
N PRO A 168 1.03 12.20 -7.97
CA PRO A 168 -0.15 12.28 -8.85
C PRO A 168 -0.40 11.02 -9.68
N LEU A 169 0.69 10.40 -10.18
CA LEU A 169 0.62 9.22 -11.05
C LEU A 169 0.85 7.90 -10.30
N VAL A 170 1.00 7.94 -8.97
CA VAL A 170 1.18 6.72 -8.18
C VAL A 170 -0.08 5.85 -8.27
N ARG A 171 0.15 4.55 -8.44
CA ARG A 171 -0.84 3.47 -8.45
C ARG A 171 -0.36 2.36 -7.56
N SER A 172 -1.25 1.45 -7.17
CA SER A 172 -0.93 0.34 -6.26
C SER A 172 0.24 -0.51 -6.76
N SER A 173 0.40 -0.71 -8.08
CA SER A 173 1.54 -1.45 -8.67
C SER A 173 2.75 -0.59 -9.05
N TYR A 174 2.67 0.74 -8.95
CA TYR A 174 3.74 1.64 -9.38
C TYR A 174 4.97 1.44 -8.49
N HIS A 175 6.11 1.13 -9.11
CA HIS A 175 7.39 0.85 -8.42
C HIS A 175 7.34 -0.24 -7.33
N ALA A 176 6.45 -1.23 -7.45
CA ALA A 176 6.33 -2.34 -6.48
C ALA A 176 7.68 -3.03 -6.17
N GLU A 177 8.49 -3.31 -7.20
CA GLU A 177 9.85 -3.85 -7.07
C GLU A 177 10.73 -3.03 -6.12
N LYS A 178 10.80 -1.70 -6.34
CA LYS A 178 11.66 -0.80 -5.56
C LYS A 178 11.21 -0.67 -4.11
N GLN A 179 9.91 -0.83 -3.85
CA GLN A 179 9.33 -0.79 -2.51
C GLN A 179 9.77 -2.00 -1.68
N VAL A 180 9.73 -3.20 -2.28
CA VAL A 180 10.17 -4.45 -1.63
C VAL A 180 11.66 -4.42 -1.34
N LEU A 181 12.48 -3.98 -2.28
CA LEU A 181 13.94 -3.90 -2.10
C LEU A 181 14.35 -2.98 -0.95
N LYS A 182 13.67 -1.83 -0.78
CA LYS A 182 13.95 -0.89 0.32
C LYS A 182 13.66 -1.50 1.69
N LEU A 183 12.63 -2.33 1.81
CA LEU A 183 12.23 -2.94 3.08
C LEU A 183 12.99 -4.25 3.36
N GLY A 184 13.32 -5.03 2.33
CA GLY A 184 14.10 -6.27 2.45
C GLY A 184 15.58 -6.05 2.83
N ASN A 185 16.17 -4.90 2.49
CA ASN A 185 17.58 -4.59 2.80
C ASN A 185 17.84 -4.12 4.23
N ASN A 186 16.80 -3.78 5.01
CA ASN A 186 16.97 -3.35 6.42
C ASN A 186 17.36 -4.50 7.36
N SER A 187 17.35 -5.75 6.88
CA SER A 187 17.76 -6.94 7.65
C SER A 187 19.27 -7.27 7.53
N VAL A 188 20.04 -6.51 6.72
CA VAL A 188 21.47 -6.81 6.44
C VAL A 188 22.44 -5.87 7.16
N ASN A 189 21.99 -4.74 7.73
CA ASN A 189 22.91 -3.72 8.28
C ASN A 189 23.22 -3.81 9.79
N THR A 190 23.05 -4.97 10.45
CA THR A 190 23.48 -5.16 11.85
C THR A 190 24.74 -6.00 12.03
N LYS A 191 25.48 -6.33 10.96
CA LYS A 191 26.78 -7.00 11.07
C LYS A 191 27.81 -6.53 10.05
N PHE A 192 28.17 -5.26 10.07
CA PHE A 192 29.54 -4.86 9.73
C PHE A 192 30.01 -3.88 10.79
N GLY A 193 30.87 -4.39 11.67
CA GLY A 193 31.59 -3.59 12.64
C GLY A 193 32.44 -2.56 11.90
N THR A 194 32.46 -1.35 12.48
CA THR A 194 33.49 -0.36 12.23
C THR A 194 34.85 -1.01 12.44
N SER A 195 35.58 -1.25 11.35
CA SER A 195 37.03 -1.44 11.42
C SER A 195 37.64 -0.13 10.92
N ASP A 196 38.17 0.62 11.88
CA ASP A 196 39.12 1.69 11.63
C ASP A 196 40.40 1.04 11.08
N ASP A 197 40.70 1.25 9.80
CA ASP A 197 42.03 0.99 9.25
C ASP A 197 42.51 2.23 8.45
N PRO A 198 43.50 3.00 8.97
CA PRO A 198 43.86 4.32 8.48
C PRO A 198 44.92 4.27 7.37
N LEU A 199 44.69 3.46 6.33
CA LEU A 199 45.60 3.32 5.20
C LEU A 199 44.79 3.27 3.90
N ILE A 200 44.54 4.43 3.31
CA ILE A 200 44.48 4.76 1.86
C ILE A 200 43.96 6.21 1.81
N LEU A 201 44.85 7.15 2.13
CA LEU A 201 44.68 8.58 1.91
C LEU A 201 46.01 9.14 1.42
N GLU A 202 46.49 8.61 0.30
CA GLU A 202 47.58 9.22 -0.47
C GLU A 202 47.55 8.64 -1.87
N GLN A 203 46.83 9.32 -2.76
CA GLN A 203 47.24 9.54 -4.14
C GLN A 203 46.18 10.39 -4.84
N ILE A 204 46.68 11.39 -5.58
CA ILE A 204 45.98 12.29 -6.50
C ILE A 204 45.58 13.65 -5.88
N THR A 205 46.57 14.53 -5.76
CA THR A 205 46.50 15.87 -6.39
C THR A 205 47.78 16.08 -7.21
N PRO A 206 47.71 16.75 -8.37
CA PRO A 206 48.91 17.22 -9.06
C PRO A 206 49.64 18.30 -8.26
#